data_AF-A0A6N6S7H6-F1
#
_entry.id   AF-A0A6N6S7H6-F1
#
_cell.length_a   1.000
_cell.length_b   1.000
_cell.length_c   1.000
_cell.angle_alpha   90.00
_cell.angle_beta   90.00
_cell.angle_gamma   90.00
#
_symmetry.space_group_name_H-M   'P 1'
#
loop_
_entity.id
_entity.type
_entity.pdbx_description
1 polymer ?
#
loop_
_entity_poly.entity_id
_entity_poly.type
_entity_poly.pdbx_seq_one_letter_code
_entity_poly.pdbx_strand_id
1 'polypeptide(L)'
;MFTLMKILRIVSHFSWILLAGMIFSQTNIGAAPDTAKSSKIEPQVITDTNIVAVVNGQKIAKQELYNLLIDTYGDDALDVLIRRTLICQAAEKEGIKVTDKELEKKLKTLIDNEINGLLRTYQIKDRADLEKELVKAGTSLANLEDKMSKRMRRQAEVELLAERLMEKTITIADEDLKKAYDQQYGEKIEASQIVFRARREAEDTLKKLQAGADFATLAKNESADRISAARGGKMQPFSPKDGMGAEVAHLKVGELSNIIKTDYGYHIIKITDRKPPSNKSFKSVREELEKIVRNQQYKERMGPWLISLVESASIVKN
;
A
#
# COMPACT_ATOMS: atom_id res chain seq x y z
N MET A 1 26.82 -16.78 6.10
CA MET A 1 27.02 -15.59 5.24
C MET A 1 25.70 -14.88 4.89
N PHE A 2 24.62 -15.60 4.57
CA PHE A 2 23.31 -15.00 4.24
C PHE A 2 22.65 -14.18 5.36
N THR A 3 22.80 -14.55 6.63
CA THR A 3 22.18 -13.83 7.77
C THR A 3 22.86 -12.49 8.02
N LEU A 4 24.20 -12.43 7.99
CA LEU A 4 24.97 -11.20 8.20
C LEU A 4 24.67 -10.13 7.13
N MET A 5 24.44 -10.55 5.88
CA MET A 5 24.10 -9.67 4.77
C MET A 5 22.67 -9.09 4.86
N LYS A 6 21.73 -9.81 5.51
CA LYS A 6 20.40 -9.28 5.86
C LYS A 6 20.49 -8.23 6.98
N ILE A 7 21.36 -8.46 7.98
CA ILE A 7 21.57 -7.55 9.12
C ILE A 7 22.14 -6.21 8.67
N LEU A 8 23.21 -6.23 7.84
CA LEU A 8 23.80 -5.02 7.26
C LEU A 8 22.80 -4.22 6.44
N ARG A 9 21.86 -4.89 5.76
CA ARG A 9 20.77 -4.26 4.99
C ARG A 9 19.69 -3.62 5.86
N ILE A 10 19.41 -4.14 7.05
CA ILE A 10 18.48 -3.52 8.01
C ILE A 10 19.10 -2.24 8.54
N VAL A 11 20.37 -2.26 8.94
CA VAL A 11 21.07 -1.08 9.46
C VAL A 11 21.30 -0.04 8.35
N SER A 12 21.58 -0.47 7.12
CA SER A 12 21.71 0.44 5.97
C SER A 12 20.38 0.91 5.37
N HIS A 13 19.27 0.18 5.55
CA HIS A 13 17.92 0.66 5.18
C HIS A 13 17.58 1.97 5.88
N PHE A 14 18.07 2.19 7.12
CA PHE A 14 17.90 3.46 7.83
C PHE A 14 18.72 4.63 7.26
N SER A 15 19.65 4.35 6.33
CA SER A 15 20.34 5.37 5.52
C SER A 15 19.86 5.42 4.06
N TRP A 16 18.94 4.54 3.61
CA TRP A 16 18.71 4.25 2.18
C TRP A 16 17.23 4.25 1.73
N ILE A 17 16.30 4.91 2.42
CA ILE A 17 14.91 5.08 1.92
C ILE A 17 14.82 6.12 0.76
N LEU A 18 15.93 6.45 0.10
CA LEU A 18 15.88 7.17 -1.18
C LEU A 18 16.52 6.42 -2.36
N LEU A 19 17.46 5.47 -2.19
CA LEU A 19 18.08 4.81 -3.34
C LEU A 19 17.30 3.57 -3.85
N ALA A 20 16.32 3.81 -4.72
CA ALA A 20 15.79 2.78 -5.61
C ALA A 20 15.93 3.23 -7.08
N GLY A 21 17.09 2.98 -7.66
CA GLY A 21 17.29 3.08 -9.10
C GLY A 21 18.75 3.28 -9.50
N MET A 22 19.49 2.21 -9.73
CA MET A 22 20.36 2.02 -10.92
C MET A 22 21.16 0.72 -10.84
N ILE A 23 20.77 -0.22 -11.70
CA ILE A 23 21.58 -1.04 -12.62
C ILE A 23 22.95 -1.53 -12.11
N PHE A 24 23.06 -2.84 -11.89
CA PHE A 24 24.19 -3.60 -12.42
C PHE A 24 23.68 -4.88 -13.08
N SER A 25 23.78 -4.93 -14.41
CA SER A 25 23.70 -6.15 -15.20
C SER A 25 24.79 -7.11 -14.75
N GLN A 26 24.42 -8.37 -14.54
CA GLN A 26 25.38 -9.43 -14.30
C GLN A 26 26.30 -9.59 -15.52
N THR A 27 27.57 -9.25 -15.36
CA THR A 27 28.64 -9.78 -16.21
C THR A 27 29.57 -10.60 -15.35
N ASN A 28 29.63 -11.89 -15.64
CA ASN A 28 30.61 -12.84 -15.12
C ASN A 28 32.03 -12.26 -15.26
N ILE A 29 32.68 -11.97 -14.13
CA ILE A 29 34.13 -11.74 -14.10
C ILE A 29 34.74 -13.06 -13.64
N GLY A 30 35.40 -13.73 -14.57
CA GLY A 30 36.21 -14.92 -14.30
C GLY A 30 37.33 -14.62 -13.30
N ALA A 31 37.70 -15.62 -12.51
CA ALA A 31 38.77 -15.54 -11.54
C ALA A 31 40.09 -15.16 -12.21
N ALA A 32 40.64 -13.99 -11.83
CA ALA A 32 42.02 -13.61 -12.11
C ALA A 32 42.90 -13.94 -10.88
N PRO A 33 44.20 -14.28 -11.07
CA PRO A 33 45.02 -14.85 -10.02
C PRO A 33 45.45 -13.82 -8.97
N ASP A 34 45.47 -14.31 -7.74
CA ASP A 34 45.80 -13.64 -6.51
C ASP A 34 47.30 -13.32 -6.43
N THR A 35 47.71 -12.07 -6.71
CA THR A 35 48.99 -11.48 -6.23
C THR A 35 48.98 -9.95 -6.34
N ALA A 36 48.36 -9.27 -5.38
CA ALA A 36 48.74 -7.90 -5.04
C ALA A 36 48.67 -7.73 -3.52
N LYS A 37 49.82 -7.45 -2.90
CA LYS A 37 49.93 -7.14 -1.48
C LYS A 37 48.95 -6.01 -1.13
N SER A 38 47.89 -6.33 -0.40
CA SER A 38 47.00 -5.35 0.22
C SER A 38 47.80 -4.53 1.23
N SER A 39 48.22 -3.32 0.86
CA SER A 39 48.68 -2.35 1.84
C SER A 39 47.47 -1.98 2.70
N LYS A 40 47.53 -2.28 3.99
CA LYS A 40 46.53 -1.77 4.96
C LYS A 40 46.52 -0.26 4.89
N ILE A 41 45.51 0.33 4.25
CA ILE A 41 45.25 1.76 4.30
C ILE A 41 44.69 2.02 5.70
N GLU A 42 45.47 2.63 6.59
CA GLU A 42 44.98 3.09 7.89
C GLU A 42 43.86 4.12 7.65
N PRO A 43 42.73 4.04 8.39
CA PRO A 43 41.66 5.02 8.26
C PRO A 43 42.21 6.40 8.65
N GLN A 44 42.37 7.28 7.67
CA GLN A 44 42.70 8.67 7.94
C GLN A 44 41.51 9.34 8.62
N VAL A 45 41.74 9.93 9.79
CA VAL A 45 40.73 10.72 10.50
C VAL A 45 40.44 11.97 9.65
N ILE A 46 39.27 12.01 9.02
CA ILE A 46 38.79 13.17 8.27
C ILE A 46 38.38 14.24 9.29
N THR A 47 39.22 15.26 9.48
CA THR A 47 38.94 16.40 10.37
C THR A 47 38.18 17.53 9.65
N ASP A 48 38.21 17.54 8.31
CA ASP A 48 37.48 18.51 7.49
C ASP A 48 36.01 18.08 7.34
N THR A 49 35.12 18.80 8.03
CA THR A 49 33.67 18.54 7.99
C THR A 49 33.01 18.76 6.63
N ASN A 50 33.73 19.36 5.66
CA ASN A 50 33.26 19.49 4.28
C ASN A 50 33.53 18.24 3.43
N ILE A 51 34.32 17.29 3.93
CA ILE A 51 34.63 16.03 3.26
C ILE A 51 33.83 14.91 3.90
N VAL A 52 33.04 14.20 3.10
CA VAL A 52 32.20 13.09 3.57
C VAL A 52 32.88 11.73 3.42
N ALA A 53 33.84 11.61 2.51
CA ALA A 53 34.63 10.40 2.31
C ALA A 53 35.95 10.68 1.59
N VAL A 54 36.91 9.77 1.72
CA VAL A 54 38.15 9.76 0.92
C VAL A 54 38.32 8.37 0.31
N VAL A 55 38.43 8.27 -1.01
CA VAL A 55 38.59 7.02 -1.76
C VAL A 55 39.93 7.06 -2.48
N ASN A 56 40.89 6.23 -2.06
CA ASN A 56 42.24 6.19 -2.64
C ASN A 56 42.93 7.58 -2.70
N GLY A 57 42.71 8.41 -1.68
CA GLY A 57 43.22 9.79 -1.62
C GLY A 57 42.35 10.84 -2.30
N GLN A 58 41.35 10.46 -3.09
CA GLN A 58 40.37 11.38 -3.67
C GLN A 58 39.30 11.72 -2.63
N LYS A 59 39.16 13.01 -2.31
CA LYS A 59 38.16 13.51 -1.36
C LYS A 59 36.81 13.68 -2.07
N ILE A 60 35.73 13.25 -1.41
CA ILE A 60 34.35 13.47 -1.83
C ILE A 60 33.78 14.58 -0.96
N ALA A 61 33.35 15.67 -1.59
CA ALA A 61 32.83 16.83 -0.86
C ALA A 61 31.37 16.63 -0.44
N LYS A 62 30.98 17.23 0.68
CA LYS A 62 29.60 17.28 1.15
C LYS A 62 28.65 17.90 0.12
N GLN A 63 29.11 18.93 -0.58
CA GLN A 63 28.33 19.58 -1.64
C GLN A 63 28.09 18.65 -2.84
N GLU A 64 29.08 17.83 -3.21
CA GLU A 64 28.94 16.85 -4.29
C GLU A 64 27.86 15.82 -3.93
N LEU A 65 27.87 15.32 -2.69
CA LEU A 65 26.81 14.45 -2.18
C LEU A 65 25.45 15.15 -2.19
N TYR A 66 25.38 16.43 -1.79
CA TYR A 66 24.12 17.18 -1.76
C TYR A 66 23.56 17.43 -3.15
N ASN A 67 24.40 17.81 -4.12
CA ASN A 67 24.00 17.97 -5.50
C ASN A 67 23.46 16.65 -6.05
N LEU A 68 24.16 15.53 -5.83
CA LEU A 68 23.67 14.22 -6.24
C LEU A 68 22.30 13.89 -5.64
N LEU A 69 22.08 14.17 -4.35
CA LEU A 69 20.80 13.93 -3.69
C LEU A 69 19.68 14.83 -4.24
N ILE A 70 19.97 16.10 -4.53
CA ILE A 70 19.01 17.05 -5.13
C ILE A 70 18.70 16.64 -6.57
N ASP A 71 19.72 16.33 -7.37
CA ASP A 71 19.54 15.92 -8.77
C ASP A 71 18.76 14.62 -8.89
N THR A 72 18.87 13.73 -7.90
CA THR A 72 18.17 12.43 -7.91
C THR A 72 16.79 12.48 -7.27
N TYR A 73 16.59 13.29 -6.22
CA TYR A 73 15.37 13.25 -5.38
C TYR A 73 14.80 14.61 -5.00
N GLY A 74 15.43 15.70 -5.45
CA GLY A 74 15.14 17.07 -5.03
C GLY A 74 13.71 17.48 -5.34
N ASP A 75 13.22 17.15 -6.54
CA ASP A 75 11.86 17.49 -6.97
C ASP A 75 10.80 16.81 -6.10
N ASP A 76 10.89 15.49 -5.91
CA ASP A 76 9.97 14.73 -5.07
C ASP A 76 10.04 15.19 -3.60
N ALA A 77 11.25 15.42 -3.08
CA ALA A 77 11.44 15.92 -1.72
C ALA A 77 10.84 17.32 -1.54
N LEU A 78 11.01 18.21 -2.51
CA LEU A 78 10.44 19.55 -2.50
C LEU A 78 8.91 19.50 -2.53
N ASP A 79 8.33 18.65 -3.37
CA ASP A 79 6.87 18.49 -3.44
C ASP A 79 6.29 17.96 -2.12
N VAL A 80 6.97 17.03 -1.45
CA VAL A 80 6.60 16.60 -0.08
C VAL A 80 6.64 17.77 0.90
N LEU A 81 7.70 18.59 0.86
CA LEU A 81 7.84 19.76 1.74
C LEU A 81 6.78 20.83 1.49
N ILE A 82 6.39 21.05 0.23
CA ILE A 82 5.32 21.97 -0.15
C ILE A 82 3.99 21.49 0.44
N ARG A 83 3.59 20.24 0.18
CA ARG A 83 2.33 19.68 0.72
C ARG A 83 2.29 19.74 2.23
N ARG A 84 3.40 19.43 2.89
CA ARG A 84 3.54 19.50 4.34
C ARG A 84 3.32 20.91 4.87
N THR A 85 3.94 21.90 4.23
CA THR A 85 3.79 23.31 4.56
C THR A 85 2.34 23.75 4.41
N LEU A 86 1.68 23.37 3.32
CA LEU A 86 0.29 23.72 3.07
C LEU A 86 -0.67 23.12 4.11
N ILE A 87 -0.46 21.87 4.52
CA ILE A 87 -1.25 21.24 5.59
C ILE A 87 -1.07 22.00 6.90
N CYS A 88 0.17 22.36 7.27
CA CYS A 88 0.44 23.13 8.48
C CYS A 88 -0.23 24.51 8.43
N GLN A 89 -0.11 25.24 7.33
CA GLN A 89 -0.75 26.54 7.14
C GLN A 89 -2.28 26.44 7.23
N ALA A 90 -2.88 25.42 6.61
CA ALA A 90 -4.31 25.16 6.69
C ALA A 90 -4.75 24.87 8.14
N ALA A 91 -3.97 24.06 8.88
CA ALA A 91 -4.26 23.76 10.27
C ALA A 91 -4.13 24.99 11.18
N GLU A 92 -3.10 25.82 10.98
CA GLU A 92 -2.91 27.07 11.72
C GLU A 92 -4.08 28.03 11.49
N LYS A 93 -4.50 28.20 10.22
CA LYS A 93 -5.65 29.03 9.85
C LYS A 93 -6.94 28.56 10.54
N GLU A 94 -7.13 27.26 10.67
CA GLU A 94 -8.29 26.63 11.32
C GLU A 94 -8.13 26.45 12.84
N GLY A 95 -7.01 26.89 13.43
CA GLY A 95 -6.72 26.76 14.85
C GLY A 95 -6.53 25.33 15.35
N ILE A 96 -6.20 24.38 14.47
CA ILE A 96 -6.05 22.96 14.79
C ILE A 96 -4.66 22.70 15.39
N LYS A 97 -4.62 22.04 16.55
CA LYS A 97 -3.38 21.70 17.27
C LYS A 97 -3.32 20.24 17.67
N VAL A 98 -2.19 19.58 17.49
CA VAL A 98 -1.98 18.20 17.96
C VAL A 98 -1.43 18.20 19.38
N THR A 99 -1.95 17.32 20.25
CA THR A 99 -1.39 17.13 21.59
C THR A 99 -0.24 16.12 21.58
N ASP A 100 0.71 16.23 22.52
CA ASP A 100 1.83 15.29 22.61
C ASP A 100 1.35 13.83 22.78
N LYS A 101 0.30 13.60 23.57
CA LYS A 101 -0.28 12.27 23.78
C LYS A 101 -0.79 11.64 22.48
N GLU A 102 -1.42 12.42 21.60
CA GLU A 102 -1.89 11.93 20.31
C GLU A 102 -0.74 11.66 19.36
N LEU A 103 0.27 12.54 19.37
CA LEU A 103 1.48 12.39 18.59
C LEU A 103 2.26 11.13 18.98
N GLU A 104 2.41 10.86 20.28
CA GLU A 104 3.03 9.64 20.79
C GLU A 104 2.28 8.38 20.37
N LYS A 105 0.94 8.41 20.44
CA LYS A 105 0.10 7.29 19.99
C LYS A 105 0.29 7.03 18.48
N LYS A 106 0.25 8.09 17.66
CA LYS A 106 0.45 7.99 16.21
C LYS A 106 1.86 7.49 15.88
N LEU A 107 2.88 8.02 16.54
CA LEU A 107 4.27 7.58 16.40
C LEU A 107 4.40 6.08 16.71
N LYS A 108 3.83 5.62 17.82
CA LYS A 108 3.84 4.21 18.17
C LYS A 108 3.21 3.35 17.06
N THR A 109 2.05 3.74 16.54
CA THR A 109 1.41 3.02 15.42
C THR A 109 2.28 2.98 14.17
N LEU A 110 2.89 4.10 13.79
CA LEU A 110 3.75 4.17 12.61
C LEU A 110 5.03 3.32 12.78
N ILE A 111 5.67 3.40 13.94
CA ILE A 111 6.86 2.60 14.30
C ILE A 111 6.50 1.11 14.33
N ASP A 112 5.37 0.73 14.92
CA ASP A 112 4.92 -0.66 14.95
C ASP A 112 4.70 -1.21 13.53
N ASN A 113 4.10 -0.41 12.65
CA ASN A 113 3.89 -0.78 11.25
C ASN A 113 5.21 -0.95 10.49
N GLU A 114 6.17 -0.05 10.71
CA GLU A 114 7.49 -0.11 10.09
C GLU A 114 8.26 -1.35 10.56
N ILE A 115 8.28 -1.61 11.87
CA ILE A 115 8.89 -2.83 12.45
C ILE A 115 8.24 -4.07 11.85
N ASN A 116 6.91 -4.13 11.80
CA ASN A 116 6.21 -5.27 11.19
C ASN A 116 6.56 -5.43 9.69
N GLY A 117 6.79 -4.32 8.98
CA GLY A 117 7.32 -4.31 7.62
C GLY A 117 8.71 -4.93 7.51
N LEU A 118 9.63 -4.56 8.42
CA LEU A 118 10.96 -5.15 8.50
C LEU A 118 10.89 -6.65 8.80
N LEU A 119 10.07 -7.07 9.77
CA LEU A 119 9.89 -8.47 10.14
C LEU A 119 9.49 -9.31 8.91
N ARG A 120 8.51 -8.83 8.12
CA ARG A 120 8.09 -9.49 6.88
C ARG A 120 9.19 -9.51 5.81
N THR A 121 9.79 -8.35 5.55
CA THR A 121 10.79 -8.17 4.48
C THR A 121 12.01 -9.05 4.70
N TYR A 122 12.49 -9.12 5.94
CA TYR A 122 13.68 -9.88 6.29
C TYR A 122 13.40 -11.31 6.77
N GLN A 123 12.11 -11.68 6.86
CA GLN A 123 11.63 -12.96 7.36
C GLN A 123 12.10 -13.22 8.79
N ILE A 124 12.03 -12.18 9.64
CA ILE A 124 12.31 -12.26 11.06
C ILE A 124 10.99 -12.59 11.76
N LYS A 125 11.03 -13.60 12.63
CA LYS A 125 9.83 -14.17 13.25
C LYS A 125 9.08 -13.16 14.11
N ASP A 126 9.78 -12.47 15.00
CA ASP A 126 9.19 -11.53 15.95
C ASP A 126 10.19 -10.46 16.40
N ARG A 127 9.74 -9.55 17.27
CA ARG A 127 10.57 -8.46 17.80
C ARG A 127 11.73 -8.95 18.66
N ALA A 128 11.60 -10.07 19.35
CA ALA A 128 12.68 -10.61 20.17
C ALA A 128 13.81 -11.14 19.28
N ASP A 129 13.47 -11.77 18.16
CA ASP A 129 14.48 -12.16 17.16
C ASP A 129 15.08 -10.93 16.45
N LEU A 130 14.29 -9.89 16.16
CA LEU A 130 14.83 -8.62 15.64
C LEU A 130 15.83 -7.98 16.63
N GLU A 131 15.52 -7.95 17.92
CA GLU A 131 16.43 -7.44 18.96
C GLU A 131 17.78 -8.18 18.94
N LYS A 132 17.77 -9.52 18.86
CA LYS A 132 19.00 -10.31 18.77
C LYS A 132 19.84 -9.94 17.54
N GLU A 133 19.19 -9.71 16.40
CA GLU A 133 19.89 -9.32 15.17
C GLU A 133 20.47 -7.90 15.26
N LEU A 134 19.75 -6.97 15.89
CA LEU A 134 20.21 -5.61 16.13
C LEU A 134 21.40 -5.56 17.10
N VAL A 135 21.37 -6.37 18.17
CA VAL A 135 22.48 -6.46 19.13
C VAL A 135 23.76 -6.96 18.47
N LYS A 136 23.67 -7.94 17.56
CA LYS A 136 24.82 -8.40 16.76
C LYS A 136 25.41 -7.29 15.89
N ALA A 137 24.60 -6.30 15.51
CA ALA A 137 25.02 -5.14 14.74
C ALA A 137 25.45 -3.94 15.59
N GLY A 138 25.52 -4.08 16.92
CA GLY A 138 25.93 -3.02 17.83
C GLY A 138 24.85 -1.97 18.13
N THR A 139 23.58 -2.32 18.00
CA THR A 139 22.44 -1.45 18.35
C THR A 139 21.34 -2.23 19.07
N SER A 140 20.26 -1.57 19.49
CA SER A 140 19.06 -2.20 20.06
C SER A 140 17.80 -1.76 19.33
N LEU A 141 16.70 -2.48 19.54
CA LEU A 141 15.37 -2.11 19.08
C LEU A 141 14.94 -0.78 19.68
N ALA A 142 15.24 -0.53 20.97
CA ALA A 142 14.94 0.75 21.61
C ALA A 142 15.64 1.93 20.90
N ASN A 143 16.92 1.77 20.54
CA ASN A 143 17.66 2.80 19.79
C ASN A 143 17.10 2.96 18.37
N LEU A 144 16.65 1.87 17.75
CA LEU A 144 16.00 1.92 16.45
C LEU A 144 14.66 2.68 16.50
N GLU A 145 13.81 2.34 17.48
CA GLU A 145 12.52 3.00 17.73
C GLU A 145 12.70 4.48 18.03
N ASP A 146 13.71 4.86 18.81
CA ASP A 146 14.05 6.27 19.08
C ASP A 146 14.44 7.02 17.80
N LYS A 147 15.31 6.44 16.95
CA LYS A 147 15.68 7.03 15.65
C LYS A 147 14.48 7.19 14.73
N MET A 148 13.62 6.16 14.65
CA MET A 148 12.37 6.22 13.88
C MET A 148 11.46 7.32 14.43
N SER A 149 11.25 7.36 15.75
CA SER A 149 10.44 8.37 16.43
C SER A 149 10.88 9.79 16.07
N LYS A 150 12.18 10.08 16.18
CA LYS A 150 12.75 11.38 15.82
C LYS A 150 12.52 11.74 14.34
N ARG A 151 12.78 10.81 13.42
CA ARG A 151 12.57 11.01 11.98
C ARG A 151 11.10 11.20 11.62
N MET A 152 10.21 10.44 12.25
CA MET A 152 8.80 10.35 11.89
C MET A 152 7.94 11.35 12.66
N ARG A 153 8.43 12.00 13.73
CA ARG A 153 7.65 12.91 14.57
C ARG A 153 6.93 13.98 13.77
N ARG A 154 7.66 14.68 12.92
CA ARG A 154 7.10 15.75 12.09
C ARG A 154 6.15 15.17 11.02
N GLN A 155 6.32 13.91 10.60
CA GLN A 155 5.38 13.28 9.64
C GLN A 155 4.09 12.92 10.36
N ALA A 156 4.18 12.29 11.53
CA ALA A 156 3.06 11.93 12.37
C ALA A 156 2.21 13.16 12.76
N GLU A 157 2.87 14.27 13.11
CA GLU A 157 2.19 15.54 13.39
C GLU A 157 1.37 16.01 12.18
N VAL A 158 1.98 16.02 10.99
CA VAL A 158 1.31 16.50 9.76
C VAL A 158 0.17 15.58 9.34
N GLU A 159 0.33 14.27 9.49
CA GLU A 159 -0.77 13.31 9.25
C GLU A 159 -1.93 13.57 10.21
N LEU A 160 -1.67 13.82 11.50
CA LEU A 160 -2.73 14.15 12.46
C LEU A 160 -3.43 15.48 12.15
N LEU A 161 -2.68 16.49 11.68
CA LEU A 161 -3.26 17.75 11.24
C LEU A 161 -4.16 17.54 10.01
N ALA A 162 -3.69 16.78 9.02
CA ALA A 162 -4.46 16.45 7.82
C ALA A 162 -5.72 15.63 8.15
N GLU A 163 -5.61 14.64 9.04
CA GLU A 163 -6.74 13.84 9.55
C GLU A 163 -7.82 14.76 10.13
N ARG A 164 -7.45 15.68 11.03
CA ARG A 164 -8.42 16.59 11.66
C ARG A 164 -9.01 17.61 10.70
N LEU A 165 -8.20 18.16 9.80
CA LEU A 165 -8.69 19.05 8.75
C LEU A 165 -9.75 18.34 7.90
N MET A 166 -9.46 17.10 7.51
CA MET A 166 -10.37 16.30 6.71
C MET A 166 -11.64 15.90 7.49
N GLU A 167 -11.52 15.54 8.76
CA GLU A 167 -12.64 15.16 9.62
C GLU A 167 -13.71 16.26 9.71
N LYS A 168 -13.30 17.54 9.73
CA LYS A 168 -14.23 18.69 9.70
C LYS A 168 -15.08 18.74 8.43
N THR A 169 -14.60 18.13 7.34
CA THR A 169 -15.29 18.14 6.04
C THR A 169 -16.11 16.86 5.80
N ILE A 170 -15.93 15.82 6.62
CA ILE A 170 -16.61 14.54 6.48
C ILE A 170 -17.98 14.59 7.16
N THR A 171 -19.03 14.49 6.37
CA THR A 171 -20.41 14.28 6.83
C THR A 171 -20.84 12.88 6.46
N ILE A 172 -21.25 12.10 7.45
CA ILE A 172 -21.73 10.73 7.24
C ILE A 172 -23.23 10.80 6.97
N ALA A 173 -23.63 10.50 5.73
CA ALA A 173 -25.04 10.39 5.39
C ALA A 173 -25.60 9.03 5.86
N ASP A 174 -26.88 9.00 6.24
CA ASP A 174 -27.55 7.73 6.60
C ASP A 174 -27.58 6.75 5.41
N GLU A 175 -27.56 7.26 4.18
CA GLU A 175 -27.46 6.43 2.97
C GLU A 175 -26.11 5.69 2.90
N ASP A 176 -25.00 6.37 3.21
CA ASP A 176 -23.68 5.75 3.26
C ASP A 176 -23.63 4.65 4.32
N LEU A 177 -24.25 4.89 5.48
CA LEU A 177 -24.34 3.88 6.55
C LEU A 177 -25.16 2.67 6.12
N LYS A 178 -26.30 2.88 5.46
CA LYS A 178 -27.13 1.78 4.93
C LYS A 178 -26.35 0.96 3.89
N LYS A 179 -25.64 1.65 2.99
CA LYS A 179 -24.78 1.00 1.99
C LYS A 179 -23.66 0.19 2.65
N ALA A 180 -22.96 0.76 3.63
CA ALA A 180 -21.93 0.06 4.38
C ALA A 180 -22.50 -1.14 5.16
N TYR A 181 -23.70 -1.02 5.74
CA TYR A 181 -24.38 -2.13 6.41
C TYR A 181 -24.70 -3.27 5.44
N ASP A 182 -25.32 -2.95 4.30
CA ASP A 182 -25.63 -3.95 3.27
C ASP A 182 -24.35 -4.63 2.74
N GLN A 183 -23.27 -3.87 2.60
CA GLN A 183 -21.98 -4.40 2.17
C GLN A 183 -21.32 -5.29 3.23
N GLN A 184 -21.45 -4.98 4.51
CA GLN A 184 -20.77 -5.73 5.57
C GLN A 184 -21.61 -6.90 6.11
N TYR A 185 -22.92 -6.73 6.18
CA TYR A 185 -23.85 -7.61 6.88
C TYR A 185 -25.04 -8.05 6.02
N GLY A 186 -25.20 -7.53 4.80
CA GLY A 186 -26.22 -7.98 3.87
C GLY A 186 -25.93 -9.37 3.30
N GLU A 187 -26.89 -9.89 2.52
CA GLU A 187 -26.71 -11.13 1.77
C GLU A 187 -25.50 -11.04 0.85
N LYS A 188 -24.79 -12.16 0.68
CA LYS A 188 -23.71 -12.28 -0.31
C LYS A 188 -24.00 -13.41 -1.29
N ILE A 189 -23.87 -13.10 -2.57
CA ILE A 189 -23.90 -14.10 -3.64
C ILE A 189 -22.46 -14.55 -3.89
N GLU A 190 -22.24 -15.86 -3.88
CA GLU A 190 -21.05 -16.47 -4.45
C GLU A 190 -21.37 -17.00 -5.84
N ALA A 191 -20.51 -16.69 -6.80
CA ALA A 191 -20.72 -17.08 -8.18
C ALA A 191 -19.41 -17.35 -8.91
N SER A 192 -19.54 -18.01 -10.06
CA SER A 192 -18.49 -18.14 -11.06
C SER A 192 -18.89 -17.47 -12.37
N GLN A 193 -17.93 -16.95 -13.11
CA GLN A 193 -18.13 -16.31 -14.41
C GLN A 193 -17.33 -16.96 -15.53
N ILE A 194 -17.87 -16.86 -16.75
CA ILE A 194 -17.14 -17.00 -18.01
C ILE A 194 -17.33 -15.70 -18.77
N VAL A 195 -16.24 -15.08 -19.20
CA VAL A 195 -16.26 -13.77 -19.88
C VAL A 195 -15.83 -13.95 -21.33
N PHE A 196 -16.48 -13.26 -22.26
CA PHE A 196 -16.18 -13.30 -23.68
C PHE A 196 -16.03 -11.90 -24.26
N ARG A 197 -15.20 -11.76 -25.30
CA ARG A 197 -15.09 -10.50 -26.04
C ARG A 197 -16.20 -10.38 -27.09
N ALA A 198 -16.63 -11.51 -27.66
CA ALA A 198 -17.69 -11.55 -28.65
C ALA A 198 -18.95 -12.22 -28.10
N ARG A 199 -20.11 -11.65 -28.40
CA ARG A 199 -21.42 -12.17 -27.99
C ARG A 199 -21.66 -13.61 -28.48
N ARG A 200 -21.24 -13.89 -29.71
CA ARG A 200 -21.43 -15.21 -30.34
C ARG A 200 -20.74 -16.33 -29.55
N GLU A 201 -19.54 -16.07 -29.04
CA GLU A 201 -18.81 -17.05 -28.21
C GLU A 201 -19.60 -17.33 -26.93
N ALA A 202 -20.12 -16.30 -26.27
CA ALA A 202 -20.98 -16.46 -25.10
C ALA A 202 -22.26 -17.24 -25.41
N GLU A 203 -22.90 -17.00 -26.56
CA GLU A 203 -24.09 -17.75 -27.00
C GLU A 203 -23.79 -19.23 -27.22
N ASP A 204 -22.66 -19.55 -27.84
CA ASP A 204 -22.25 -20.94 -28.08
C ASP A 204 -21.89 -21.64 -26.77
N THR A 205 -21.19 -20.98 -25.85
CA THR A 205 -20.87 -21.53 -24.53
C THR A 205 -22.12 -21.69 -23.65
N LEU A 206 -23.06 -20.76 -23.69
CA LEU A 206 -24.31 -20.87 -22.94
C LEU A 206 -25.11 -22.11 -23.38
N LYS A 207 -25.14 -22.42 -24.68
CA LYS A 207 -25.76 -23.65 -25.20
C LYS A 207 -25.07 -24.91 -24.68
N LYS A 208 -23.72 -24.94 -24.66
CA LYS A 208 -22.96 -26.07 -24.09
C LYS A 208 -23.28 -26.27 -22.61
N LEU A 209 -23.36 -25.18 -21.84
CA LEU A 209 -23.70 -25.21 -20.42
C LEU A 209 -25.13 -25.72 -20.18
N GLN A 210 -26.09 -25.27 -20.99
CA GLN A 210 -27.47 -25.77 -20.94
C GLN A 210 -27.59 -27.25 -21.32
N ALA A 211 -26.68 -27.74 -22.18
CA ALA A 211 -26.55 -29.17 -22.50
C ALA A 211 -25.80 -29.99 -21.43
N GLY A 212 -25.39 -29.38 -20.31
CA GLY A 212 -24.78 -30.07 -19.17
C GLY A 212 -23.25 -30.09 -19.16
N ALA A 213 -22.58 -29.27 -19.98
CA ALA A 213 -21.12 -29.14 -19.93
C ALA A 213 -20.64 -28.57 -18.58
N ASP A 214 -19.45 -28.99 -18.13
CA ASP A 214 -18.87 -28.52 -16.88
C ASP A 214 -18.45 -27.04 -16.96
N PHE A 215 -18.98 -26.22 -16.05
CA PHE A 215 -18.75 -24.77 -16.04
C PHE A 215 -17.29 -24.43 -15.80
N ALA A 216 -16.63 -25.08 -14.84
CA ALA A 216 -15.25 -24.76 -14.49
C ALA A 216 -14.28 -25.08 -15.64
N THR A 217 -14.55 -26.14 -16.40
CA THR A 217 -13.80 -26.54 -17.58
C THR A 217 -13.96 -25.53 -18.72
N LEU A 218 -15.20 -25.11 -19.00
CA LEU A 218 -15.45 -24.05 -19.99
C LEU A 218 -14.87 -22.71 -19.56
N ALA A 219 -14.94 -22.36 -18.27
CA ALA A 219 -14.30 -21.16 -17.74
C ALA A 219 -12.79 -21.16 -17.97
N LYS A 220 -12.09 -22.26 -17.66
CA LYS A 220 -10.65 -22.40 -17.88
C LYS A 220 -10.25 -22.26 -19.35
N ASN A 221 -11.00 -22.90 -20.23
CA ASN A 221 -10.65 -22.99 -21.64
C ASN A 221 -11.05 -21.72 -22.40
N GLU A 222 -12.24 -21.19 -22.15
CA GLU A 222 -12.89 -20.23 -23.04
C GLU A 222 -12.93 -18.80 -22.47
N SER A 223 -12.89 -18.61 -21.14
CA SER A 223 -13.07 -17.28 -20.53
C SER A 223 -11.93 -16.31 -20.80
N ALA A 224 -12.22 -15.13 -21.35
CA ALA A 224 -11.29 -14.01 -21.50
C ALA A 224 -10.70 -13.50 -20.17
N ASP A 225 -11.41 -13.66 -19.03
CA ASP A 225 -10.87 -13.34 -17.71
C ASP A 225 -10.00 -14.49 -17.19
N ARG A 226 -8.70 -14.42 -17.48
CA ARG A 226 -7.74 -15.47 -17.12
C ARG A 226 -7.51 -15.62 -15.62
N ILE A 227 -7.78 -14.58 -14.83
CA ILE A 227 -7.58 -14.60 -13.37
C ILE A 227 -8.64 -15.47 -12.71
N SER A 228 -9.92 -15.26 -13.03
CA SER A 228 -10.99 -16.11 -12.51
C SER A 228 -10.99 -17.48 -13.20
N ALA A 229 -10.68 -17.56 -14.50
CA ALA A 229 -10.60 -18.81 -15.26
C ALA A 229 -9.70 -19.85 -14.59
N ALA A 230 -8.50 -19.45 -14.14
CA ALA A 230 -7.57 -20.34 -13.44
C ALA A 230 -8.19 -21.01 -12.18
N ARG A 231 -9.21 -20.36 -11.60
CA ARG A 231 -9.96 -20.83 -10.42
C ARG A 231 -11.38 -21.31 -10.78
N GLY A 232 -11.59 -21.79 -12.00
CA GLY A 232 -12.89 -22.29 -12.46
C GLY A 232 -13.96 -21.20 -12.59
N GLY A 233 -13.55 -19.96 -12.86
CA GLY A 233 -14.43 -18.80 -12.98
C GLY A 233 -14.76 -18.13 -11.64
N LYS A 234 -14.24 -18.59 -10.50
CA LYS A 234 -14.64 -18.12 -9.17
C LYS A 234 -14.46 -16.60 -9.00
N MET A 235 -15.54 -15.93 -8.60
CA MET A 235 -15.59 -14.51 -8.28
C MET A 235 -15.40 -14.26 -6.78
N GLN A 236 -15.09 -13.00 -6.42
CA GLN A 236 -15.27 -12.56 -5.04
C GLN A 236 -16.77 -12.46 -4.72
N PRO A 237 -17.22 -12.79 -3.50
CA PRO A 237 -18.61 -12.62 -3.11
C PRO A 237 -19.07 -11.17 -3.25
N PHE A 238 -20.29 -10.95 -3.73
CA PHE A 238 -20.85 -9.62 -3.98
C PHE A 238 -22.27 -9.47 -3.41
N SER A 239 -22.72 -8.24 -3.21
CA SER A 239 -24.09 -7.98 -2.75
C SER A 239 -25.08 -8.19 -3.89
N PRO A 240 -26.30 -8.73 -3.64
CA PRO A 240 -27.37 -8.75 -4.65
C PRO A 240 -27.82 -7.34 -5.08
N LYS A 241 -27.41 -6.29 -4.36
CA LYS A 241 -27.71 -4.89 -4.68
C LYS A 241 -26.63 -4.19 -5.51
N ASP A 242 -25.47 -4.83 -5.70
CA ASP A 242 -24.40 -4.28 -6.55
C ASP A 242 -24.74 -4.47 -8.04
N GLY A 243 -24.05 -3.78 -8.95
CA GLY A 243 -24.37 -3.77 -10.39
C GLY A 243 -24.52 -5.17 -11.01
N MET A 244 -23.53 -6.05 -10.85
CA MET A 244 -23.63 -7.45 -11.29
C MET A 244 -24.64 -8.25 -10.44
N GLY A 245 -24.76 -7.92 -9.15
CA GLY A 245 -25.67 -8.57 -8.22
C GLY A 245 -27.12 -8.43 -8.61
N ALA A 246 -27.55 -7.25 -9.03
CA ALA A 246 -28.92 -6.97 -9.42
C ALA A 246 -29.37 -7.82 -10.62
N GLU A 247 -28.46 -8.05 -11.57
CA GLU A 247 -28.71 -8.87 -12.77
C GLU A 247 -28.91 -10.35 -12.45
N VAL A 248 -28.32 -10.85 -11.36
CA VAL A 248 -28.36 -12.28 -10.98
C VAL A 248 -29.11 -12.55 -9.68
N ALA A 249 -29.64 -11.51 -9.03
CA ALA A 249 -30.28 -11.60 -7.72
C ALA A 249 -31.48 -12.58 -7.70
N HIS A 250 -32.16 -12.73 -8.83
CA HIS A 250 -33.31 -13.62 -8.99
C HIS A 250 -32.93 -15.10 -9.16
N LEU A 251 -31.66 -15.42 -9.42
CA LEU A 251 -31.20 -16.78 -9.70
C LEU A 251 -30.95 -17.59 -8.43
N LYS A 252 -31.33 -18.86 -8.42
CA LYS A 252 -31.06 -19.78 -7.31
C LYS A 252 -29.66 -20.39 -7.41
N VAL A 253 -29.20 -20.98 -6.31
CA VAL A 253 -27.93 -21.73 -6.29
C VAL A 253 -27.97 -22.83 -7.35
N GLY A 254 -26.94 -22.89 -8.19
CA GLY A 254 -26.81 -23.80 -9.32
C GLY A 254 -27.31 -23.25 -10.66
N GLU A 255 -28.13 -22.18 -10.66
CA GLU A 255 -28.68 -21.60 -11.88
C GLU A 255 -27.68 -20.74 -12.65
N LEU A 256 -27.91 -20.64 -13.96
CA LEU A 256 -27.13 -19.85 -14.91
C LEU A 256 -27.86 -18.56 -15.25
N SER A 257 -27.11 -17.48 -15.41
CA SER A 257 -27.64 -16.24 -15.95
C SER A 257 -27.83 -16.33 -17.47
N ASN A 258 -28.61 -15.39 -18.00
CA ASN A 258 -28.48 -14.98 -19.40
C ASN A 258 -27.11 -14.32 -19.64
N ILE A 259 -26.82 -14.00 -20.90
CA ILE A 259 -25.60 -13.26 -21.25
C ILE A 259 -25.74 -11.81 -20.78
N ILE A 260 -24.90 -11.40 -19.85
CA ILE A 260 -24.85 -10.04 -19.30
C ILE A 260 -23.75 -9.27 -20.00
N LYS A 261 -24.05 -8.11 -20.60
CA LYS A 261 -23.05 -7.25 -21.24
C LYS A 261 -22.54 -6.20 -20.25
N THR A 262 -21.23 -6.07 -20.14
CA THR A 262 -20.55 -4.99 -19.40
C THR A 262 -19.44 -4.38 -20.26
N ASP A 263 -18.76 -3.35 -19.75
CA ASP A 263 -17.57 -2.76 -20.40
C ASP A 263 -16.40 -3.76 -20.51
N TYR A 264 -16.42 -4.83 -19.70
CA TYR A 264 -15.39 -5.88 -19.70
C TYR A 264 -15.71 -7.03 -20.67
N GLY A 265 -16.93 -7.07 -21.24
CA GLY A 265 -17.34 -8.08 -22.21
C GLY A 265 -18.72 -8.68 -21.94
N TYR A 266 -18.90 -9.92 -22.40
CA TYR A 266 -20.13 -10.70 -22.26
C TYR A 266 -19.94 -11.80 -21.21
N HIS A 267 -20.75 -11.77 -20.16
CA HIS A 267 -20.61 -12.63 -18.99
C HIS A 267 -21.72 -13.68 -18.96
N ILE A 268 -21.35 -14.92 -18.66
CA ILE A 268 -22.27 -15.96 -18.19
C ILE A 268 -21.91 -16.23 -16.74
N ILE A 269 -22.89 -16.09 -15.85
CA ILE A 269 -22.70 -16.26 -14.40
C ILE A 269 -23.41 -17.53 -13.96
N LYS A 270 -22.77 -18.29 -13.06
CA LYS A 270 -23.40 -19.40 -12.33
C LYS A 270 -23.39 -19.09 -10.85
N ILE A 271 -24.55 -19.12 -10.20
CA ILE A 271 -24.62 -18.96 -8.74
C ILE A 271 -24.11 -20.23 -8.09
N THR A 272 -23.08 -20.13 -7.25
CA THR A 272 -22.48 -21.27 -6.56
C THR A 272 -22.93 -21.39 -5.11
N ASP A 273 -23.23 -20.27 -4.46
CA ASP A 273 -23.75 -20.25 -3.09
C ASP A 273 -24.42 -18.90 -2.79
N ARG A 274 -25.20 -18.85 -1.72
CA ARG A 274 -25.77 -17.61 -1.15
C ARG A 274 -25.62 -17.62 0.35
N LYS A 275 -24.91 -16.62 0.87
CA LYS A 275 -24.77 -16.39 2.31
C LYS A 275 -25.86 -15.44 2.77
N PRO A 276 -26.71 -15.85 3.73
CA PRO A 276 -27.76 -14.99 4.25
C PRO A 276 -27.16 -13.77 4.96
N PRO A 277 -27.93 -12.69 5.10
CA PRO A 277 -27.51 -11.54 5.89
C PRO A 277 -27.23 -11.93 7.34
N SER A 278 -26.34 -11.18 7.98
CA SER A 278 -26.05 -11.32 9.40
C SER A 278 -27.28 -10.98 10.24
N ASN A 279 -27.37 -11.58 11.43
CA ASN A 279 -28.39 -11.26 12.43
C ASN A 279 -28.08 -9.97 13.22
N LYS A 280 -26.91 -9.36 13.03
CA LYS A 280 -26.56 -8.09 13.68
C LYS A 280 -27.46 -6.98 13.17
N SER A 281 -28.21 -6.33 14.07
CA SER A 281 -29.06 -5.19 13.70
C SER A 281 -28.24 -3.96 13.31
N PHE A 282 -28.76 -3.15 12.38
CA PHE A 282 -28.14 -1.87 12.00
C PHE A 282 -27.82 -0.98 13.21
N LYS A 283 -28.73 -0.89 14.19
CA LYS A 283 -28.53 -0.12 15.42
C LYS A 283 -27.33 -0.61 16.23
N SER A 284 -27.16 -1.94 16.36
CA SER A 284 -26.06 -2.52 17.14
C SER A 284 -24.67 -2.31 16.53
N VAL A 285 -24.59 -2.03 15.22
CA VAL A 285 -23.31 -1.87 14.50
C VAL A 285 -23.11 -0.46 13.96
N ARG A 286 -24.00 0.50 14.25
CA ARG A 286 -23.95 1.84 13.68
C ARG A 286 -22.60 2.54 13.92
N GLU A 287 -22.05 2.46 15.13
CA GLU A 287 -20.75 3.08 15.43
C GLU A 287 -19.58 2.44 14.65
N GLU A 288 -19.64 1.13 14.40
CA GLU A 288 -18.66 0.42 13.57
C GLU A 288 -18.77 0.90 12.11
N LEU A 289 -20.00 1.01 11.60
CA LEU A 289 -20.28 1.53 10.26
C LEU A 289 -19.83 2.98 10.09
N GLU A 290 -20.06 3.84 11.09
CA GLU A 290 -19.61 5.24 11.04
C GLU A 290 -18.09 5.32 10.93
N LYS A 291 -17.34 4.44 11.62
CA LYS A 291 -15.88 4.36 11.47
C LYS A 291 -15.47 3.88 10.08
N ILE A 292 -16.16 2.87 9.54
CA ILE A 292 -15.90 2.34 8.19
C ILE A 292 -16.15 3.43 7.14
N VAL A 293 -17.31 4.06 7.15
CA VAL A 293 -17.69 5.12 6.21
C VAL A 293 -16.75 6.31 6.32
N ARG A 294 -16.43 6.75 7.54
CA ARG A 294 -15.49 7.86 7.76
C ARG A 294 -14.11 7.55 7.16
N ASN A 295 -13.57 6.36 7.42
CA ASN A 295 -12.28 5.95 6.89
C ASN A 295 -12.30 5.82 5.36
N GLN A 296 -13.41 5.35 4.79
CA GLN A 296 -13.59 5.27 3.35
C GLN A 296 -13.61 6.67 2.72
N GLN A 297 -14.48 7.56 3.21
CA GLN A 297 -14.55 8.93 2.72
C GLN A 297 -13.22 9.67 2.88
N TYR A 298 -12.51 9.45 4.00
CA TYR A 298 -11.17 10.00 4.21
C TYR A 298 -10.21 9.58 3.09
N LYS A 299 -10.12 8.29 2.77
CA LYS A 299 -9.24 7.78 1.71
C LYS A 299 -9.60 8.33 0.33
N GLU A 300 -10.89 8.43 0.02
CA GLU A 300 -11.38 8.92 -1.27
C GLU A 300 -11.14 10.43 -1.44
N ARG A 301 -11.20 11.20 -0.34
CA ARG A 301 -11.15 12.67 -0.39
C ARG A 301 -9.77 13.26 -0.10
N MET A 302 -8.88 12.54 0.57
CA MET A 302 -7.55 13.06 0.94
C MET A 302 -6.73 13.48 -0.28
N GLY A 303 -6.64 12.64 -1.31
CA GLY A 303 -5.91 12.95 -2.54
C GLY A 303 -6.40 14.24 -3.22
N PRO A 304 -7.70 14.32 -3.59
CA PRO A 304 -8.29 15.53 -4.17
C PRO A 304 -8.12 16.79 -3.30
N TRP A 305 -8.24 16.67 -1.98
CA TRP A 305 -8.05 17.80 -1.08
C TRP A 305 -6.59 18.29 -1.04
N LEU A 306 -5.61 17.39 -1.06
CA LEU A 306 -4.21 17.80 -1.17
C LEU A 306 -3.90 18.51 -2.49
N ILE A 307 -4.56 18.09 -3.58
CA ILE A 307 -4.45 18.76 -4.88
C ILE A 307 -5.02 20.17 -4.80
N SER A 308 -6.23 20.33 -4.21
CA SER A 308 -6.86 21.65 -4.12
C SER A 308 -6.06 22.63 -3.25
N LEU A 309 -5.39 22.15 -2.19
CA LEU A 309 -4.47 22.99 -1.42
C LEU A 309 -3.33 23.54 -2.28
N VAL A 310 -2.73 22.70 -3.13
CA VAL A 310 -1.65 23.11 -4.04
C VAL A 310 -2.16 24.09 -5.08
N GLU A 311 -3.31 23.82 -5.71
CA GLU A 311 -3.91 24.69 -6.74
C GLU A 311 -4.31 26.07 -6.19
N SER A 312 -4.70 26.15 -4.91
CA SER A 312 -5.09 27.40 -4.27
C SER A 312 -3.91 28.22 -3.72
N ALA A 313 -2.68 27.68 -3.77
CA ALA A 313 -1.51 28.28 -3.16
C ALA A 313 -0.66 29.07 -4.17
N SER A 314 -0.08 30.19 -3.71
CA SER A 314 0.98 30.88 -4.44
C SER A 314 2.32 30.23 -4.13
N ILE A 315 2.85 29.43 -5.04
CA ILE A 315 4.12 28.70 -4.88
C ILE A 315 5.16 29.27 -5.84
N VAL A 316 6.29 29.72 -5.30
CA VAL A 316 7.46 30.15 -6.09
C VAL A 316 8.58 29.15 -5.86
N LYS A 317 9.04 28.51 -6.95
CA LYS A 317 10.18 27.58 -6.98
C LYS A 317 11.38 28.30 -7.62
N ASN A 318 12.56 28.19 -7.02
CA ASN A 318 13.81 28.75 -7.54
C ASN A 318 14.77 27.63 -7.93
#